data_AF-A0A7G8Q8H9-F1
#
_entry.id   AF-A0A7G8Q8H9-F1
#
_cell.length_a   1.000
_cell.length_b   1.000
_cell.length_c   1.000
_cell.angle_alpha   90.00
_cell.angle_beta   90.00
_cell.angle_gamma   90.00
#
_symmetry.space_group_name_H-M   'P 1'
#
loop_
_entity.id
_entity.type
_entity.pdbx_description
1 polymer ?
#
loop_
_entity_poly.entity_id
_entity_poly.type
_entity_poly.pdbx_seq_one_letter_code
_entity_poly.pdbx_strand_id
1 'polypeptide(L)'
;MTAHKPLVKGNRVDWNDPRLQALLRRSENWKLDNRGSYAPKEVQIHLGWGATSARQAVLVWERDQVMMLETRFAIPLGEHVRVDEPQGETLRTVWGIVAEGREGFRAEDRENGVHLHWLHLR
;
A
#
# COMPACT_ATOMS: atom_id res chain seq x y z
N MET A 1 -15.52 -41.39 -35.82
CA MET A 1 -14.30 -40.57 -35.82
C MET A 1 -14.12 -40.02 -34.42
N THR A 2 -13.15 -40.55 -33.69
CA THR A 2 -12.89 -40.30 -32.27
C THR A 2 -12.15 -38.97 -32.10
N ALA A 3 -12.74 -38.04 -31.35
CA ALA A 3 -12.10 -36.78 -30.98
C ALA A 3 -11.12 -37.02 -29.81
N HIS A 4 -9.82 -36.80 -30.04
CA HIS A 4 -8.81 -36.78 -29.00
C HIS A 4 -8.96 -35.52 -28.14
N LYS A 5 -9.34 -35.68 -26.87
CA LYS A 5 -9.30 -34.63 -25.86
C LYS A 5 -7.84 -34.46 -25.38
N PRO A 6 -7.24 -33.26 -25.39
CA PRO A 6 -5.89 -33.09 -24.87
C PRO A 6 -5.92 -33.25 -23.34
N LEU A 7 -5.20 -34.24 -22.83
CA LEU A 7 -4.93 -34.36 -21.40
C LEU A 7 -4.01 -33.21 -20.99
N VAL A 8 -4.55 -32.16 -20.42
CA VAL A 8 -3.75 -31.18 -19.69
C VAL A 8 -3.20 -31.91 -18.47
N LYS A 9 -1.92 -32.27 -18.49
CA LYS A 9 -1.20 -32.77 -17.32
C LYS A 9 -1.18 -31.65 -16.28
N GLY A 10 -2.18 -31.62 -15.41
CA GLY A 10 -2.17 -30.76 -14.23
C GLY A 10 -0.99 -31.17 -13.36
N ASN A 11 -0.03 -30.26 -13.16
CA ASN A 11 1.00 -30.43 -12.14
C ASN A 11 0.27 -30.64 -10.81
N ARG A 12 0.32 -31.88 -10.31
CA ARG A 12 -0.34 -32.25 -9.05
C ARG A 12 0.53 -31.71 -7.92
N VAL A 13 0.22 -30.50 -7.48
CA VAL A 13 0.92 -29.85 -6.36
C VAL A 13 0.56 -30.60 -5.08
N ASP A 14 1.57 -31.13 -4.39
CA ASP A 14 1.41 -31.69 -3.07
C ASP A 14 1.46 -30.57 -2.02
N TRP A 15 0.28 -30.17 -1.55
CA TRP A 15 0.13 -29.12 -0.54
C TRP A 15 0.63 -29.54 0.86
N ASN A 16 0.88 -30.83 1.09
CA ASN A 16 1.45 -31.34 2.34
C ASN A 16 2.98 -31.45 2.31
N ASP A 17 3.64 -31.12 1.18
CA ASP A 17 5.10 -31.15 1.09
C ASP A 17 5.73 -30.22 2.15
N PRO A 18 6.57 -30.72 3.07
CA PRO A 18 7.23 -29.92 4.10
C PRO A 18 8.09 -28.77 3.55
N ARG A 19 8.69 -28.93 2.35
CA ARG A 19 9.43 -27.85 1.68
C ARG A 19 8.49 -26.77 1.16
N LEU A 20 7.35 -27.16 0.58
CA LEU A 20 6.34 -26.19 0.14
C LEU A 20 5.79 -25.41 1.34
N GLN A 21 5.46 -26.10 2.43
CA GLN A 21 5.01 -25.46 3.68
C GLN A 21 6.07 -24.52 4.27
N ALA A 22 7.36 -24.90 4.24
CA ALA A 22 8.45 -24.03 4.68
C ALA A 22 8.61 -22.78 3.79
N LEU A 23 8.42 -22.90 2.48
CA LEU A 23 8.44 -21.77 1.56
C LEU A 23 7.24 -20.85 1.77
N LEU A 24 6.03 -21.42 1.92
CA LEU A 24 4.81 -20.66 2.19
C LEU A 24 4.93 -19.87 3.50
N ARG A 25 5.38 -20.52 4.59
CA ARG A 25 5.66 -19.84 5.88
C ARG A 25 6.67 -18.71 5.77
N ARG A 26 7.69 -18.85 4.92
CA ARG A 26 8.66 -17.77 4.66
C ARG A 26 8.03 -16.61 3.90
N SER A 27 7.06 -16.89 3.04
CA SER A 27 6.33 -15.88 2.26
C SER A 27 5.07 -15.34 2.95
N GLU A 28 4.62 -15.90 4.07
CA GLU A 28 3.41 -15.45 4.78
C GLU A 28 3.47 -13.96 5.16
N ASN A 29 4.67 -13.45 5.43
CA ASN A 29 4.91 -12.05 5.75
C ASN A 29 5.42 -11.23 4.55
N TRP A 30 5.58 -11.84 3.38
CA TRP A 30 5.95 -11.13 2.16
C TRP A 30 4.73 -10.38 1.63
N LYS A 31 4.68 -9.09 1.94
CA LYS A 31 3.80 -8.15 1.25
C LYS A 31 4.48 -7.80 -0.07
N LEU A 32 3.96 -8.36 -1.17
CA LEU A 32 4.39 -8.04 -2.54
C LEU A 32 4.07 -6.57 -2.89
N ASP A 33 3.09 -6.00 -2.21
CA ASP A 33 2.85 -4.56 -2.17
C ASP A 33 4.03 -3.95 -1.40
N ASN A 34 4.77 -3.01 -2.00
CA ASN A 34 5.98 -2.32 -1.48
C ASN A 34 5.88 -1.69 -0.06
N ARG A 35 4.88 -2.04 0.74
CA ARG A 35 4.75 -1.90 2.20
C ARG A 35 5.73 -2.82 2.97
N GLY A 36 6.96 -2.98 2.45
CA GLY A 36 7.95 -3.88 3.03
C GLY A 36 8.48 -3.35 4.35
N SER A 37 8.30 -4.11 5.44
CA SER A 37 8.90 -3.93 6.79
C SER A 37 8.80 -2.54 7.47
N TYR A 38 8.19 -1.54 6.82
CA TYR A 38 7.97 -0.22 7.39
C TYR A 38 6.82 -0.30 8.39
N ALA A 39 7.06 0.15 9.63
CA ALA A 39 6.02 0.22 10.65
C ALA A 39 5.03 1.32 10.25
N PRO A 40 3.74 1.00 10.02
CA PRO A 40 2.75 2.01 9.68
C PRO A 40 2.64 3.07 10.79
N LYS A 41 2.58 4.35 10.40
CA LYS A 41 2.46 5.48 11.33
C LYS A 41 1.19 6.26 11.03
N GLU A 42 0.41 6.57 12.07
CA GLU A 42 -0.70 7.49 11.92
C GLU A 42 -0.17 8.90 11.68
N VAL A 43 -0.68 9.56 10.65
CA VAL A 43 -0.32 10.93 10.28
C VAL A 43 -1.58 11.75 10.00
N GLN A 44 -1.45 13.07 10.12
CA GLN A 44 -2.45 14.00 9.66
C GLN A 44 -2.04 14.56 8.31
N ILE A 45 -2.96 14.63 7.36
CA ILE A 45 -2.73 15.25 6.07
C ILE A 45 -3.66 16.42 5.83
N HIS A 46 -3.14 17.42 5.16
CA HIS A 46 -3.89 18.59 4.75
C HIS A 46 -3.79 18.73 3.24
N LEU A 47 -4.94 18.86 2.58
CA LEU A 47 -5.03 18.90 1.12
C LEU A 47 -5.11 20.36 0.64
N GLY A 48 -4.45 20.61 -0.48
CA GLY A 48 -4.45 21.89 -1.17
C GLY A 48 -3.57 22.96 -0.53
N TRP A 49 -3.40 24.07 -1.25
CA TRP A 49 -2.58 25.20 -0.80
C TRP A 49 -3.09 25.87 0.48
N GLY A 50 -4.39 25.79 0.74
CA GLY A 50 -5.00 26.31 1.97
C GLY A 50 -4.76 25.44 3.19
N ALA A 51 -4.51 24.13 3.02
CA ALA A 51 -4.29 23.15 4.08
C ALA A 51 -5.25 23.26 5.28
N THR A 52 -6.50 23.68 5.04
CA THR A 52 -7.42 24.15 6.10
C THR A 52 -8.10 23.03 6.86
N SER A 53 -8.17 21.82 6.30
CA SER A 53 -8.77 20.65 6.96
C SER A 53 -7.74 19.53 7.11
N ALA A 54 -7.55 19.10 8.36
CA ALA A 54 -6.77 17.92 8.70
C ALA A 54 -7.60 16.66 8.42
N ARG A 55 -6.99 15.65 7.81
CA ARG A 55 -7.59 14.34 7.55
C ARG A 55 -6.62 13.26 8.01
N GLN A 56 -7.14 12.22 8.62
CA GLN A 56 -6.32 11.09 9.06
C GLN A 56 -5.84 10.26 7.86
N ALA A 57 -4.58 9.87 7.89
CA ALA A 57 -3.96 8.94 6.94
C ALA A 57 -2.96 8.05 7.68
N VAL A 58 -2.47 7.03 7.00
CA VAL A 58 -1.42 6.15 7.51
C VAL A 58 -0.22 6.21 6.57
N LEU A 59 0.94 6.62 7.09
CA LEU A 59 2.21 6.52 6.39
C LEU A 59 2.68 5.07 6.44
N VAL A 60 2.69 4.41 5.29
CA VAL A 60 2.95 2.97 5.17
C VAL A 60 4.32 2.67 4.53
N TRP A 61 4.98 3.68 3.98
CA TRP A 61 6.35 3.58 3.46
C TRP A 61 6.94 4.97 3.22
N GLU A 62 8.25 5.12 3.42
CA GLU A 62 9.00 6.33 3.07
C GLU A 62 10.43 5.96 2.66
N ARG A 63 10.91 6.47 1.53
CA ARG A 63 12.31 6.40 1.10
C ARG A 63 12.61 7.38 -0.04
N ASP A 64 13.83 7.87 -0.14
CA ASP A 64 14.35 8.58 -1.33
C ASP A 64 13.44 9.72 -1.84
N GLN A 65 12.93 10.57 -0.93
CA GLN A 65 11.97 11.66 -1.22
C GLN A 65 10.61 11.20 -1.75
N VAL A 66 10.24 9.94 -1.54
CA VAL A 66 8.93 9.40 -1.86
C VAL A 66 8.29 8.85 -0.58
N MET A 67 7.03 9.22 -0.37
CA MET A 67 6.18 8.68 0.71
C MET A 67 5.00 7.93 0.10
N MET A 68 4.56 6.87 0.78
CA MET A 68 3.31 6.19 0.44
C MET A 68 2.33 6.36 1.60
N LEU A 69 1.17 6.94 1.28
CA LEU A 69 0.07 7.14 2.21
C LEU A 69 -1.07 6.17 1.91
N GLU A 70 -1.71 5.72 2.97
CA GLU A 70 -2.98 5.02 2.94
C GLU A 70 -4.08 5.91 3.50
N THR A 71 -5.19 6.02 2.78
CA THR A 71 -6.37 6.81 3.18
C THR A 71 -7.66 6.04 2.91
N ARG A 72 -8.77 6.51 3.48
CA ARG A 72 -10.12 5.99 3.21
C ARG A 72 -10.87 6.77 2.11
N PHE A 73 -10.11 7.50 1.30
CA PHE A 73 -10.66 8.42 0.30
C PHE A 73 -9.63 8.67 -0.81
N ALA A 74 -10.10 8.91 -2.02
CA ALA A 74 -9.23 9.30 -3.12
C ALA A 74 -8.64 10.71 -2.90
N ILE A 75 -7.38 10.89 -3.28
CA ILE A 75 -6.73 12.20 -3.42
C ILE A 75 -6.41 12.37 -4.91
N PRO A 76 -6.74 13.52 -5.53
CA PRO A 76 -6.42 13.76 -6.93
C PRO A 76 -4.91 13.72 -7.20
N LEU A 77 -4.54 13.23 -8.39
CA LEU A 77 -3.17 13.36 -8.90
C LEU A 77 -2.80 14.84 -9.04
N GLY A 78 -1.56 15.18 -8.70
CA GLY A 78 -1.05 16.56 -8.71
C GLY A 78 -1.45 17.40 -7.49
N GLU A 79 -2.25 16.86 -6.57
CA GLU A 79 -2.68 17.56 -5.36
C GLU A 79 -1.48 17.83 -4.43
N HIS A 80 -1.39 19.05 -3.90
CA HIS A 80 -0.43 19.40 -2.86
C HIS A 80 -0.90 18.88 -1.51
N VAL A 81 -0.05 18.13 -0.84
CA VAL A 81 -0.34 17.50 0.45
C VAL A 81 0.71 17.92 1.47
N ARG A 82 0.25 18.50 2.58
CA ARG A 82 1.06 18.62 3.80
C ARG A 82 0.84 17.38 4.64
N VAL A 83 1.92 16.75 5.09
CA VAL A 83 1.89 15.60 6.00
C VAL A 83 2.51 16.01 7.32
N ASP A 84 1.74 15.87 8.38
CA ASP A 84 2.13 16.14 9.76
C ASP A 84 2.28 14.79 10.47
N GLU A 85 3.52 14.38 10.72
CA GLU A 85 3.92 13.14 11.39
C GLU A 85 4.33 13.43 12.85
N PRO A 86 3.57 12.95 13.85
CA PRO A 86 3.96 13.04 15.25
C PRO A 86 5.22 12.20 15.53
N GLN A 87 6.25 12.83 16.11
CA GLN A 87 7.49 12.19 16.55
C GLN A 87 7.75 12.51 18.03
N GLY A 88 7.04 11.81 18.91
CA GLY A 88 7.08 12.08 20.35
C GLY A 88 6.49 13.46 20.66
N GLU A 89 7.29 14.35 21.24
CA GLU A 89 6.91 15.74 21.53
C GLU A 89 7.07 16.68 20.33
N THR A 90 7.65 16.21 19.24
CA THR A 90 7.89 17.00 18.03
C THR A 90 6.91 16.65 16.92
N LEU A 91 6.66 17.61 16.03
CA LEU A 91 5.86 17.40 14.83
C LEU A 91 6.75 17.59 13.61
N ARG A 92 6.88 16.53 12.80
CA ARG A 92 7.53 16.61 11.50
C ARG A 92 6.50 16.97 10.44
N THR A 93 6.63 18.15 9.87
CA THR A 93 5.80 18.60 8.75
C THR A 93 6.59 18.50 7.45
N VAL A 94 6.05 17.79 6.46
CA VAL A 94 6.60 17.71 5.09
C VAL A 94 5.55 18.08 4.06
N TRP A 95 6.01 18.56 2.91
CA TRP A 95 5.15 18.85 1.76
C TRP A 95 5.48 17.90 0.62
N GLY A 96 4.45 17.46 -0.09
CA GLY A 96 4.60 16.66 -1.29
C GLY A 96 3.48 16.90 -2.29
N ILE A 97 3.63 16.28 -3.45
CA ILE A 97 2.62 16.23 -4.50
C ILE A 97 2.25 14.78 -4.75
N VAL A 98 0.95 14.49 -4.88
CA VAL A 98 0.49 13.16 -5.29
C VAL A 98 0.95 12.88 -6.71
N ALA A 99 1.91 11.96 -6.86
CA ALA A 99 2.47 11.53 -8.13
C ALA A 99 1.71 10.34 -8.72
N GLU A 100 1.21 9.44 -7.86
CA GLU A 100 0.44 8.27 -8.24
C GLU A 100 -0.61 7.97 -7.18
N GLY A 101 -1.76 7.40 -7.57
CA GLY A 101 -2.79 6.94 -6.65
C GLY A 101 -3.58 5.77 -7.20
N ARG A 102 -3.98 4.84 -6.33
CA ARG A 102 -4.84 3.69 -6.69
C ARG A 102 -5.69 3.21 -5.53
N GLU A 103 -6.76 2.47 -5.83
CA GLU A 103 -7.49 1.69 -4.83
C GLU A 103 -6.66 0.49 -4.36
N GLY A 104 -6.84 0.10 -3.10
CA GLY A 104 -6.25 -1.11 -2.58
C GLY A 104 -6.76 -2.35 -3.31
N PHE A 105 -5.88 -3.35 -3.44
CA PHE A 105 -6.14 -4.49 -4.31
C PHE A 105 -6.88 -5.63 -3.59
N ARG A 106 -6.72 -5.72 -2.26
CA ARG A 106 -7.29 -6.82 -1.49
C ARG A 106 -8.80 -6.63 -1.34
N ALA A 107 -9.52 -7.74 -1.15
CA ALA A 107 -10.95 -7.69 -0.86
C ALA A 107 -11.24 -6.81 0.37
N GLU A 108 -10.47 -7.03 1.45
CA GLU A 108 -10.52 -6.21 2.67
C GLU A 108 -10.24 -4.72 2.39
N ASP A 109 -9.28 -4.41 1.53
CA ASP A 109 -8.94 -3.02 1.21
C ASP A 109 -10.11 -2.32 0.52
N ARG A 110 -10.74 -3.01 -0.45
CA ARG A 110 -11.89 -2.46 -1.19
C ARG A 110 -13.11 -2.30 -0.31
N GLU A 111 -13.39 -3.27 0.56
CA GLU A 111 -14.47 -3.20 1.53
C GLU A 111 -14.30 -2.02 2.50
N ASN A 112 -13.05 -1.71 2.87
CA ASN A 112 -12.71 -0.60 3.76
C ASN A 112 -12.48 0.74 3.03
N GLY A 113 -12.66 0.79 1.70
CA GLY A 113 -12.44 1.99 0.90
C GLY A 113 -11.00 2.51 0.93
N VAL A 114 -10.03 1.60 1.00
CA VAL A 114 -8.61 1.94 1.09
C VAL A 114 -8.09 2.46 -0.25
N HIS A 115 -7.43 3.60 -0.21
CA HIS A 115 -6.68 4.19 -1.31
C HIS A 115 -5.22 4.36 -0.92
N LEU A 116 -4.33 4.18 -1.90
CA LEU A 116 -2.90 4.34 -1.77
C LEU A 116 -2.42 5.47 -2.65
N HIS A 117 -1.56 6.32 -2.10
CA HIS A 117 -1.04 7.50 -2.77
C HIS A 117 0.47 7.56 -2.61
N TRP A 118 1.19 7.75 -3.71
CA TRP A 118 2.62 8.04 -3.71
C TRP A 118 2.81 9.54 -3.81
N LEU A 119 3.53 10.09 -2.85
CA LEU A 119 3.86 11.49 -2.76
C LEU A 119 5.33 11.68 -3.10
N HIS A 120 5.63 12.61 -4.01
CA HIS A 120 6.98 13.12 -4.18
C HIS A 120 7.16 14.32 -3.24
N LEU A 121 8.11 14.21 -2.32
CA LEU A 121 8.43 15.26 -1.36
C LEU A 121 9.15 16.42 -2.04
N ARG A 122 9.00 17.62 -1.46
CA ARG A 122 9.64 18.87 -1.89
C ARG A 122 10.70 19.33 -0.91
#